data_AF-A0A7X7S478-F1
#
_entry.id   AF-A0A7X7S478-F1
#
_cell.length_a   1.000
_cell.length_b   1.000
_cell.length_c   1.000
_cell.angle_alpha   90.00
_cell.angle_beta   90.00
_cell.angle_gamma   90.00
#
_symmetry.space_group_name_H-M   'P 1'
#
loop_
_entity.id
_entity.type
_entity.pdbx_description
1 polymer ?
#
loop_
_entity_poly.entity_id
_entity_poly.type
_entity_poly.pdbx_seq_one_letter_code
_entity_poly.pdbx_strand_id
1 'polypeptide(L)'
;MTDDGVKAGHAERVDDDEGVPARWKVVGPGLVVAATGVGAADMVATLTAGSRYGYALLWAVLVGVILKIILVEGAGRYSLATGYTIFEGWRSLGRWTTWYFGPYIIIWGFVYGASAMSSTALPLAALFPAVDLKIWA
;
A
#
# COMPACT_ATOMS: atom_id res chain seq x y z
N MET A 1 -0.63 -31.96 30.34
CA MET A 1 -1.11 -32.09 28.96
C MET A 1 -1.54 -30.69 28.55
N THR A 2 -0.55 -29.87 28.19
CA THR A 2 -0.75 -28.48 27.80
C THR A 2 -1.13 -28.46 26.33
N ASP A 3 -2.30 -27.92 26.03
CA ASP A 3 -2.69 -27.53 24.67
C ASP A 3 -1.65 -26.53 24.15
N ASP A 4 -0.71 -27.02 23.34
CA ASP A 4 0.16 -26.18 22.56
C ASP A 4 -0.68 -25.54 21.45
N GLY A 5 -1.29 -24.40 21.79
CA GLY A 5 -2.12 -23.56 20.94
C GLY A 5 -1.37 -22.90 19.80
N VAL A 6 -0.62 -23.68 19.01
CA VAL A 6 -0.17 -23.30 17.68
C VAL A 6 -1.42 -23.14 16.84
N LYS A 7 -1.84 -21.88 16.62
CA LYS A 7 -2.86 -21.58 15.62
C LYS A 7 -2.38 -22.20 14.30
N ALA A 8 -3.21 -23.05 13.69
CA ALA A 8 -2.95 -23.59 12.36
C ALA A 8 -2.50 -22.44 11.46
N GLY A 9 -1.22 -22.49 11.05
CA GLY A 9 -0.61 -21.40 10.31
C GLY A 9 -1.36 -21.18 9.01
N HIS A 10 -1.41 -19.94 8.53
CA HIS A 10 -1.87 -19.64 7.17
C HIS A 10 -1.16 -20.47 6.08
N ALA A 11 -0.05 -21.14 6.42
CA ALA A 11 0.65 -22.14 5.62
C ALA A 11 -0.21 -23.34 5.17
N GLU A 12 -1.31 -23.67 5.87
CA GLU A 12 -2.20 -24.78 5.44
C GLU A 12 -3.11 -24.41 4.25
N ARG A 13 -3.11 -23.13 3.83
CA ARG A 13 -3.77 -22.66 2.60
C ARG A 13 -2.78 -22.14 1.57
N VAL A 14 -1.55 -22.66 1.56
CA VAL A 14 -0.74 -22.54 0.35
C VAL A 14 -1.36 -23.51 -0.65
N ASP A 15 -2.00 -22.97 -1.68
CA ASP A 15 -2.40 -23.76 -2.84
C ASP A 15 -1.12 -24.45 -3.35
N ASP A 16 -1.05 -25.78 -3.20
CA ASP A 16 -0.11 -26.63 -3.91
C ASP A 16 -0.50 -26.59 -5.39
N ASP A 17 -0.20 -25.48 -6.06
CA ASP A 17 -0.24 -25.39 -7.50
C ASP A 17 0.89 -26.29 -8.02
N GLU A 18 0.60 -27.58 -8.24
CA GLU A 18 1.44 -28.65 -8.79
C GLU A 18 2.07 -28.30 -10.16
N GLY A 19 2.85 -27.23 -10.26
CA GLY A 19 3.45 -26.74 -11.49
C GLY A 19 2.45 -26.33 -12.58
N VAL A 20 1.17 -26.10 -12.24
CA VAL A 20 0.16 -25.69 -13.23
C VAL A 20 0.42 -24.24 -13.64
N PRO A 21 0.56 -23.92 -14.94
CA PRO A 21 0.92 -22.58 -15.38
C PRO A 21 -0.11 -21.57 -14.86
N ALA A 22 0.38 -20.54 -14.16
CA ALA A 22 -0.42 -19.54 -13.45
C ALA A 22 -1.59 -19.07 -14.32
N ARG A 23 -2.79 -19.53 -13.96
CA ARG A 23 -4.02 -19.14 -14.64
C ARG A 23 -4.18 -17.64 -14.44
N TRP A 24 -4.40 -16.92 -15.54
CA TRP A 24 -4.72 -15.50 -15.69
C TRP A 24 -5.68 -14.89 -14.63
N LYS A 25 -6.38 -15.73 -13.86
CA LYS A 25 -7.22 -15.36 -12.70
C LYS A 25 -6.44 -14.82 -11.49
N VAL A 26 -5.15 -15.17 -11.31
CA VAL A 26 -4.32 -14.65 -10.20
C VAL A 26 -3.78 -13.24 -10.50
N VAL A 27 -3.65 -12.89 -11.78
CA VAL A 27 -3.16 -11.57 -12.22
C VAL A 27 -4.16 -10.46 -11.90
N GLY A 28 -5.47 -10.75 -11.98
CA GLY A 28 -6.54 -9.77 -11.75
C GLY A 28 -6.47 -9.06 -10.39
N PRO A 29 -6.48 -9.80 -9.26
CA PRO A 29 -6.36 -9.18 -7.94
C PRO A 29 -5.05 -8.39 -7.75
N GLY A 30 -3.92 -8.93 -8.22
CA GLY A 30 -2.62 -8.26 -8.13
C GLY A 30 -2.57 -6.95 -8.93
N LEU A 31 -3.15 -6.93 -10.12
CA LEU A 31 -3.24 -5.74 -10.97
C LEU A 31 -4.12 -4.66 -10.33
N VAL A 32 -5.25 -5.04 -9.74
CA VAL A 32 -6.13 -4.10 -9.02
C VAL A 32 -5.39 -3.47 -7.84
N VAL A 33 -4.69 -4.27 -7.04
CA VAL A 33 -3.89 -3.76 -5.92
C VAL A 33 -2.78 -2.82 -6.42
N ALA A 34 -2.07 -3.19 -7.50
CA ALA A 34 -1.05 -2.33 -8.11
C ALA A 34 -1.62 -1.00 -8.63
N ALA A 35 -2.78 -1.04 -9.31
CA ALA A 35 -3.45 0.15 -9.83
C ALA A 35 -3.92 1.08 -8.70
N THR A 36 -4.38 0.54 -7.57
CA THR A 36 -4.72 1.35 -6.39
C THR A 36 -3.50 1.87 -5.63
N GLY A 37 -2.34 1.22 -5.80
CA GLY A 37 -1.08 1.57 -5.14
C GLY A 37 -0.28 2.66 -5.85
N VAL A 38 -0.62 3.01 -7.08
CA VAL A 38 -0.02 4.12 -7.84
C VAL A 38 -1.10 5.17 -8.07
N GLY A 39 -1.15 6.19 -7.22
CA GLY A 39 -2.20 7.19 -7.25
C GLY A 39 -1.86 8.41 -8.11
N ALA A 40 -2.89 9.14 -8.54
CA ALA A 40 -2.71 10.45 -9.16
C ALA A 40 -2.00 11.46 -8.22
N ALA A 41 -2.10 11.27 -6.89
CA ALA A 41 -1.37 12.06 -5.90
C ALA A 41 0.16 11.87 -6.02
N ASP A 42 0.62 10.64 -6.25
CA ASP A 42 2.05 10.34 -6.44
C ASP A 42 2.56 10.98 -7.73
N MET A 43 1.74 11.01 -8.78
CA MET A 43 2.08 11.72 -10.01
C MET A 43 2.19 13.22 -9.78
N VAL A 44 1.23 13.84 -9.07
CA VAL A 44 1.28 15.28 -8.75
C VAL A 44 2.50 15.62 -7.89
N ALA A 45 2.80 14.80 -6.88
CA ALA A 45 3.99 14.98 -6.03
C ALA A 45 5.28 14.88 -6.85
N THR A 46 5.38 13.86 -7.72
CA THR A 46 6.56 13.65 -8.58
C THR A 46 6.72 14.74 -9.63
N LEU A 47 5.62 15.20 -10.24
CA LEU A 47 5.61 16.31 -11.20
C LEU A 47 5.97 17.65 -10.54
N THR A 48 5.46 17.90 -9.34
CA THR A 48 5.79 19.12 -8.57
C THR A 48 7.26 19.10 -8.13
N ALA A 49 7.75 17.94 -7.67
CA ALA A 49 9.15 17.74 -7.34
C ALA A 49 10.06 17.92 -8.57
N GLY A 50 9.70 17.32 -9.71
CA GLY A 50 10.46 17.42 -10.96
C GLY A 50 10.46 18.83 -11.56
N SER A 51 9.32 19.55 -11.54
CA SER A 51 9.23 20.92 -12.06
C SER A 51 9.99 21.94 -11.20
N ARG A 52 10.02 21.76 -9.88
CA ARG A 52 10.71 22.69 -8.97
C ARG A 52 12.18 22.39 -8.77
N TYR A 53 12.58 21.11 -8.76
CA TYR A 53 13.93 20.68 -8.41
C TYR A 53 14.67 19.96 -9.54
N GLY A 54 14.03 19.75 -10.71
CA GLY A 54 14.64 19.05 -11.83
C GLY A 54 15.15 17.66 -11.43
N TYR A 55 16.40 17.36 -11.79
CA TYR A 55 17.06 16.09 -11.44
C TYR A 55 17.70 16.09 -10.04
N ALA A 56 17.62 17.19 -9.27
CA ALA A 56 18.28 17.27 -7.96
C ALA A 56 17.75 16.23 -6.94
N LEU A 57 16.53 15.73 -7.13
CA LEU A 57 15.91 14.72 -6.27
C LEU A 57 16.03 13.29 -6.82
N LEU A 58 16.70 13.08 -7.95
CA LEU A 58 16.78 11.75 -8.58
C LEU A 58 17.48 10.72 -7.67
N TRP A 59 18.50 11.15 -6.93
CA TRP A 59 19.18 10.30 -5.96
C TRP A 59 18.24 9.86 -4.83
N ALA A 60 17.31 10.73 -4.39
CA ALA A 60 16.35 10.41 -3.34
C ALA A 60 15.35 9.34 -3.79
N VAL A 61 15.01 9.32 -5.09
CA VAL A 61 14.21 8.24 -5.69
C VAL A 61 14.93 6.91 -5.60
N LEU A 62 16.22 6.85 -5.96
CA LEU A 62 17.01 5.62 -5.89
C LEU A 62 17.11 5.09 -4.45
N VAL A 63 17.41 5.99 -3.49
CA VAL A 63 17.44 5.63 -2.06
C VAL A 63 16.07 5.13 -1.60
N GLY A 64 14.99 5.83 -1.98
CA GLY A 64 13.62 5.42 -1.64
C GLY A 64 13.26 4.04 -2.19
N VAL A 65 13.67 3.71 -3.42
CA VAL A 65 13.45 2.38 -4.01
C VAL A 65 14.22 1.30 -3.25
N ILE A 66 15.49 1.54 -2.91
CA ILE A 66 16.30 0.58 -2.13
C ILE A 66 15.66 0.34 -0.76
N LEU A 67 15.29 1.41 -0.05
CA LEU A 67 14.61 1.29 1.24
C LEU A 67 13.27 0.56 1.13
N LYS A 68 12.49 0.82 0.07
CA LYS A 68 11.23 0.12 -0.19
C LYS A 68 11.46 -1.37 -0.39
N ILE A 69 12.48 -1.77 -1.15
CA ILE A 69 12.81 -3.18 -1.36
C ILE A 69 13.15 -3.85 -0.02
N ILE A 70 14.04 -3.25 0.78
CA ILE A 70 14.44 -3.79 2.08
C ILE A 70 13.24 -3.94 3.02
N LEU A 71 12.36 -2.94 3.05
CA LEU A 71 11.16 -2.96 3.89
C LEU A 71 10.16 -4.04 3.45
N VAL A 72 9.87 -4.14 2.15
CA VAL A 72 8.94 -5.14 1.60
C VAL A 72 9.48 -6.55 1.79
N GLU A 73 10.77 -6.75 1.54
CA GLU A 73 11.43 -8.03 1.74
C GLU A 73 11.48 -8.42 3.22
N GLY A 74 11.84 -7.50 4.12
CA GLY A 74 11.85 -7.73 5.56
C GLY A 74 10.46 -8.10 6.09
N ALA A 75 9.43 -7.38 5.64
CA ALA A 75 8.03 -7.66 5.92
C ALA A 75 7.57 -9.03 5.41
N GLY A 76 7.96 -9.38 4.18
CA GLY A 76 7.65 -10.68 3.57
C GLY A 76 8.33 -11.83 4.31
N ARG A 77 9.65 -11.70 4.56
CA ARG A 77 10.43 -12.67 5.35
C ARG A 77 9.86 -12.84 6.76
N TYR A 78 9.47 -11.75 7.43
CA TYR A 78 8.83 -11.81 8.74
C TYR A 78 7.53 -12.63 8.69
N SER A 79 6.66 -12.33 7.72
CA SER A 79 5.36 -13.00 7.62
C SER A 79 5.51 -14.49 7.26
N LEU A 80 6.48 -14.82 6.40
CA LEU A 80 6.79 -16.20 6.03
C LEU A 80 7.44 -16.98 7.16
N ALA A 81 8.35 -16.36 7.93
CA ALA A 81 9.07 -17.04 9.01
C ALA A 81 8.22 -17.25 10.27
N THR A 82 7.31 -16.32 10.57
CA THR A 82 6.50 -16.36 11.80
C THR A 82 5.11 -16.94 11.58
N GLY A 83 4.63 -16.98 10.34
CA GLY A 83 3.24 -17.33 10.01
C GLY A 83 2.20 -16.28 10.45
N TYR A 84 2.65 -15.18 11.05
CA TYR A 84 1.82 -14.06 11.47
C TYR A 84 1.91 -12.91 10.47
N THR A 85 0.80 -12.20 10.29
CA THR A 85 0.80 -10.95 9.54
C THR A 85 1.58 -9.86 10.28
N ILE A 86 2.07 -8.86 9.55
CA ILE A 86 2.75 -7.69 10.14
C ILE A 86 1.86 -7.01 11.19
N PHE A 87 0.54 -6.98 10.97
CA PHE A 87 -0.41 -6.38 11.91
C PHE A 87 -0.54 -7.19 13.21
N GLU A 88 -0.54 -8.52 13.13
CA GLU A 88 -0.52 -9.39 14.30
C GLU A 88 0.80 -9.25 15.07
N GLY A 89 1.92 -9.19 14.35
CA GLY A 89 3.23 -8.87 14.92
C GLY A 89 3.22 -7.55 15.67
N TRP A 90 2.69 -6.49 15.05
CA TRP A 90 2.55 -5.17 15.64
C TRP A 90 1.67 -5.18 16.91
N ARG A 91 0.61 -5.97 16.91
CA ARG A 91 -0.28 -6.13 18.07
C ARG A 91 0.37 -6.91 19.21
N SER A 92 1.33 -7.79 18.92
CA SER A 92 2.06 -8.56 19.94
C SER A 92 2.97 -7.69 20.82
N LEU A 93 3.39 -6.50 20.34
CA LEU A 93 4.16 -5.52 21.13
C LEU A 93 3.35 -4.86 22.27
N GLY A 94 2.02 -5.06 22.30
CA GLY A 94 1.16 -4.63 23.42
C GLY A 94 -0.08 -3.85 22.97
N ARG A 95 -1.02 -3.63 23.89
CA ARG A 95 -2.30 -2.96 23.58
C ARG A 95 -2.15 -1.49 23.17
N TRP A 96 -1.05 -0.84 23.55
CA TRP A 96 -0.73 0.54 23.16
C TRP A 96 -0.60 0.71 21.64
N THR A 97 -0.01 -0.28 20.95
CA THR A 97 0.22 -0.18 19.51
C THR A 97 -1.08 -0.16 18.71
N THR A 98 -2.10 -0.87 19.19
CA THR A 98 -3.45 -0.88 18.60
C THR A 98 -4.20 0.42 18.90
N TRP A 99 -4.08 0.94 20.13
CA TRP A 99 -4.73 2.20 20.49
C TRP A 99 -4.13 3.37 19.71
N TYR A 100 -2.80 3.43 19.54
CA TYR A 100 -2.13 4.40 18.67
C TYR A 100 -2.57 4.26 17.21
N PHE A 101 -2.65 3.03 16.71
CA PHE A 101 -2.97 2.77 15.30
C PHE A 101 -4.40 3.18 14.92
N GLY A 102 -5.35 3.15 15.85
CA GLY A 102 -6.74 3.53 15.60
C GLY A 102 -6.94 4.99 15.15
N PRO A 103 -6.60 6.00 15.97
CA PRO A 103 -6.63 7.40 15.56
C PRO A 103 -5.71 7.67 14.37
N TYR A 104 -4.54 7.03 14.34
CA TYR A 104 -3.62 7.14 13.21
C TYR A 104 -4.30 6.75 11.89
N ILE A 105 -4.92 5.57 11.79
CA ILE A 105 -5.52 5.11 10.54
C ILE A 105 -6.75 5.94 10.14
N ILE A 106 -7.47 6.52 11.10
CA ILE A 106 -8.58 7.44 10.81
C ILE A 106 -8.07 8.73 10.17
N ILE A 107 -7.07 9.37 10.79
CA ILE A 107 -6.50 10.62 10.27
C ILE A 107 -5.85 10.35 8.92
N TRP A 108 -5.04 9.29 8.84
CA TRP A 108 -4.32 8.94 7.62
C TRP A 108 -5.28 8.52 6.50
N GLY A 109 -6.31 7.73 6.82
CA GLY A 109 -7.34 7.33 5.88
C GLY A 109 -8.14 8.52 5.34
N PHE A 110 -8.47 9.49 6.20
CA PHE A 110 -9.12 10.73 5.77
C PHE A 110 -8.23 11.55 4.84
N VAL A 111 -6.95 11.75 5.20
CA VAL A 111 -5.97 12.48 4.37
C VAL A 111 -5.76 11.77 3.02
N TYR A 112 -5.62 10.44 3.04
CA TYR A 112 -5.43 9.65 1.82
C TYR A 112 -6.68 9.69 0.93
N GLY A 113 -7.88 9.58 1.51
CA GLY A 113 -9.14 9.71 0.77
C GLY A 113 -9.33 11.09 0.15
N ALA A 114 -9.07 12.16 0.91
CA ALA A 114 -9.11 13.53 0.40
C ALA A 114 -8.09 13.78 -0.72
N SER A 115 -6.88 13.20 -0.58
CA SER A 115 -5.83 13.28 -1.60
C SER A 115 -6.24 12.55 -2.88
N ALA A 116 -6.85 11.36 -2.75
CA ALA A 116 -7.37 10.60 -3.88
C ALA A 116 -8.45 11.38 -4.64
N MET A 117 -9.45 11.94 -3.94
CA MET A 117 -10.51 12.76 -4.55
C MET A 117 -9.95 14.01 -5.25
N SER A 118 -9.04 14.73 -4.59
CA SER A 118 -8.40 15.92 -5.18
C SER A 118 -7.62 15.59 -6.45
N SER A 119 -6.92 14.45 -6.45
CA SER A 119 -6.06 14.04 -7.56
C SER A 119 -6.85 13.59 -8.79
N THR A 120 -8.09 13.10 -8.63
CA THR A 120 -8.99 12.80 -9.75
C THR A 120 -9.79 14.01 -10.22
N ALA A 121 -10.17 14.91 -9.31
CA ALA A 121 -10.98 16.09 -9.63
C ALA A 121 -10.23 17.09 -10.52
N LEU A 122 -8.95 17.36 -10.24
CA LEU A 122 -8.13 18.34 -10.96
C LEU A 122 -7.95 18.01 -12.47
N PRO A 123 -7.54 16.77 -12.85
CA PRO A 123 -7.48 16.39 -14.26
C PRO A 123 -8.84 16.41 -14.95
N LEU A 124 -9.92 16.00 -14.27
CA LEU A 124 -11.26 16.02 -14.87
C LEU A 124 -11.76 17.44 -15.13
N ALA A 125 -11.53 18.36 -14.18
CA ALA A 125 -11.84 19.78 -14.37
C ALA A 125 -11.01 20.40 -15.51
N ALA A 126 -9.76 19.96 -15.69
CA ALA A 126 -8.93 20.40 -16.81
C ALA A 126 -9.41 19.88 -18.18
N LEU A 127 -9.98 18.67 -18.22
CA LEU A 127 -10.55 18.07 -19.43
C LEU A 127 -11.93 18.64 -19.80
N PHE A 128 -12.75 18.98 -18.79
CA PHE A 128 -14.09 19.52 -18.98
C PHE A 128 -14.24 20.88 -18.27
N PRO A 129 -13.62 21.96 -18.81
CA PRO A 129 -13.60 23.27 -18.16
C PRO A 129 -14.97 23.97 -18.10
N ALA A 130 -15.98 23.43 -18.81
CA ALA A 130 -17.36 23.92 -18.76
C ALA A 130 -18.14 23.43 -17.53
N VAL A 131 -17.60 22.49 -16.74
CA VAL A 131 -18.25 21.91 -15.55
C VAL A 131 -17.52 22.39 -14.30
N ASP A 132 -18.27 22.95 -13.34
CA ASP A 132 -17.73 23.51 -12.08
C ASP A 132 -16.97 22.45 -11.27
N LEU A 133 -15.83 22.85 -10.70
CA LEU A 133 -14.95 22.00 -9.88
C LEU A 133 -15.69 21.33 -8.71
N LYS A 134 -16.75 21.97 -8.19
CA LYS A 134 -17.57 21.44 -7.08
C LYS A 134 -18.37 20.18 -7.44
N ILE A 135 -18.54 19.88 -8.73
CA ILE A 135 -19.22 18.66 -9.18
C ILE A 135 -18.25 17.47 -9.15
N TRP A 136 -16.94 17.74 -9.23
CA TRP A 136 -15.90 16.72 -9.34
C TRP A 136 -15.17 16.40 -8.02
N ALA A 137 -15.33 17.25 -6.99
CA ALA A 137 -14.58 17.22 -5.74
C ALA A 137 -15.44 16.83 -4.53
#